data_AF-A0A925RCS9-F1
#
_entry.id   AF-A0A925RCS9-F1
#
_cell.length_a   1.000
_cell.length_b   1.000
_cell.length_c   1.000
_cell.angle_alpha   90.00
_cell.angle_beta   90.00
_cell.angle_gamma   90.00
#
_symmetry.space_group_name_H-M   'P 1'
#
loop_
_entity.id
_entity.type
_entity.pdbx_description
1 polymer ?
#
loop_
_entity_poly.entity_id
_entity_poly.type
_entity_poly.pdbx_seq_one_letter_code
_entity_poly.pdbx_strand_id
1 'polypeptide(L)'
;MNSGLYETPEASFALNRPLKEDSVEVLTDGTLEQVLNGINYTRIDDKAGSTMALASEIWRTFLILMIIALMAEALLCVPEKAPATAEEKTIKREPPREITPFPKKVSMMKT
;
A
#
# COMPACT_ATOMS: atom_id res chain seq x y z
N MET A 1 -43.51 43.71 -2.96
CA MET A 1 -42.48 42.78 -3.47
C MET A 1 -41.30 42.88 -2.53
N ASN A 2 -41.18 41.97 -1.55
CA ASN A 2 -40.05 41.98 -0.60
C ASN A 2 -39.34 40.63 -0.69
N SER A 3 -38.53 40.45 -1.73
CA SER A 3 -37.60 39.31 -1.80
C SER A 3 -36.49 39.58 -0.79
N GLY A 4 -36.55 38.95 0.39
CA GLY A 4 -35.54 39.07 1.45
C GLY A 4 -34.17 38.46 1.10
N LEU A 5 -33.99 38.01 -0.15
CA LEU A 5 -32.79 37.41 -0.70
C LEU A 5 -32.24 38.28 -1.83
N TYR A 6 -30.95 38.60 -1.76
CA TYR A 6 -30.22 39.36 -2.75
C TYR A 6 -29.10 38.49 -3.32
N GLU A 7 -29.00 38.43 -4.63
CA GLU A 7 -27.95 37.68 -5.33
C GLU A 7 -27.00 38.66 -6.01
N THR A 8 -25.71 38.43 -5.83
CA THR A 8 -24.62 39.03 -6.61
C THR A 8 -23.89 37.91 -7.36
N PRO A 9 -23.09 38.23 -8.38
CA PRO A 9 -22.28 37.21 -9.07
C PRO A 9 -21.33 36.43 -8.15
N GLU A 10 -21.02 36.99 -6.98
CA GLU A 10 -20.04 36.45 -6.03
C GLU A 10 -20.70 35.76 -4.83
N ALA A 11 -21.92 36.16 -4.45
CA ALA A 11 -22.58 35.65 -3.24
C ALA A 11 -24.09 35.92 -3.20
N SER A 12 -24.80 35.19 -2.34
CA SER A 12 -26.19 35.47 -1.97
C SER A 12 -26.29 35.91 -0.50
N PHE A 13 -27.07 36.96 -0.25
CA PHE A 13 -27.26 37.56 1.06
C PHE A 13 -28.75 37.62 1.42
N ALA A 14 -29.09 37.07 2.58
CA ALA A 14 -30.42 37.21 3.17
C ALA A 14 -30.41 38.33 4.22
N LEU A 15 -31.02 39.47 3.92
CA LEU A 15 -31.01 40.63 4.83
C LEU A 15 -31.91 40.44 6.05
N ASN A 16 -32.88 39.52 5.98
CA ASN A 16 -33.87 39.30 7.05
C ASN A 16 -33.76 37.90 7.67
N ARG A 17 -32.53 37.40 7.85
CA ARG A 17 -32.26 36.12 8.51
C ARG A 17 -31.97 36.34 10.00
N PRO A 18 -32.90 36.05 10.92
CA PRO A 18 -32.65 36.18 12.36
C PRO A 18 -31.70 35.08 12.86
N LEU A 19 -30.92 35.38 13.91
CA LEU A 19 -29.98 34.43 14.54
C LEU A 19 -30.62 33.10 14.97
N LYS A 20 -31.94 33.07 15.19
CA LYS A 20 -32.67 31.84 15.52
C LYS A 20 -32.69 30.84 14.36
N GLU A 21 -32.71 31.28 13.11
CA GLU A 21 -32.64 30.39 11.94
C GLU A 21 -31.28 29.69 11.82
N ASP A 22 -30.24 30.22 12.47
CA ASP A 22 -28.90 29.61 12.49
C ASP A 22 -28.78 28.52 13.56
N SER A 23 -29.81 28.32 14.37
CA SER A 23 -29.80 27.27 15.39
C SER A 23 -29.99 25.89 14.77
N VAL A 24 -29.13 24.95 15.15
CA VAL A 24 -29.19 23.55 14.72
C VAL A 24 -30.20 22.81 15.61
N GLU A 25 -31.48 23.13 15.46
CA GLU A 25 -32.54 22.39 16.14
C GLU A 25 -32.73 21.03 15.45
N VAL A 26 -32.51 19.95 16.20
CA VAL A 26 -32.67 18.58 15.70
C VAL A 26 -34.07 18.08 16.01
N LEU A 27 -34.86 17.82 14.98
CA LEU A 27 -36.20 17.27 15.10
C LEU A 27 -36.15 15.76 15.33
N THR A 28 -37.11 15.26 16.12
CA THR A 28 -37.31 13.80 16.25
C THR A 28 -37.98 13.25 15.00
N ASP A 29 -37.81 11.95 14.75
CA ASP A 29 -38.37 11.28 13.56
C ASP A 29 -39.90 11.45 13.48
N GLY A 30 -40.60 11.32 14.61
CA GLY A 30 -42.06 11.50 14.66
C GLY A 30 -42.50 12.93 14.36
N THR A 31 -41.75 13.94 14.83
CA THR A 31 -42.03 15.34 14.50
C THR A 31 -41.75 15.63 13.03
N LEU A 32 -40.68 15.07 12.47
CA LEU A 32 -40.32 15.24 11.06
C LEU A 32 -41.38 14.65 10.14
N GLU A 33 -41.87 13.44 10.44
CA GLU A 33 -42.93 12.77 9.69
C GLU A 33 -44.25 13.57 9.74
N GLN A 34 -44.57 14.16 10.89
CA GLN A 34 -45.73 15.03 11.04
C GLN A 34 -45.60 16.32 10.23
N VAL A 35 -44.43 16.98 10.25
CA VAL A 35 -44.20 18.25 9.52
C VAL A 35 -44.20 18.02 8.00
N LEU A 36 -43.62 16.93 7.54
CA LEU A 36 -43.53 16.59 6.11
C LEU A 36 -44.71 15.73 5.64
N ASN A 37 -45.78 15.66 6.43
CA ASN A 37 -46.94 14.85 6.08
C ASN A 37 -47.56 15.31 4.75
N GLY A 38 -47.79 14.34 3.85
CA GLY A 38 -48.34 14.62 2.51
C GLY A 38 -47.30 15.02 1.46
N ILE A 39 -46.01 15.12 1.81
CA ILE A 39 -44.92 15.35 0.86
C ILE A 39 -44.20 14.03 0.61
N ASN A 40 -43.95 13.71 -0.66
CA ASN A 40 -43.06 12.60 -0.99
C ASN A 40 -41.63 13.06 -0.74
N TYR A 41 -41.01 12.55 0.32
CA TYR A 41 -39.61 12.80 0.63
C TYR A 41 -38.87 11.48 0.81
N THR A 42 -37.59 11.48 0.44
CA THR A 42 -36.66 10.38 0.72
C THR A 42 -35.61 10.89 1.69
N ARG A 43 -35.51 10.25 2.85
CA ARG A 43 -34.48 10.58 3.85
C ARG A 43 -33.19 9.83 3.53
N ILE A 44 -32.08 10.55 3.49
CA ILE A 44 -30.74 9.97 3.41
C ILE A 44 -30.16 10.01 4.81
N ASP A 45 -30.30 8.90 5.53
CA ASP A 45 -29.58 8.72 6.78
C ASP A 45 -28.14 8.37 6.47
N ASP A 46 -27.22 9.28 6.80
CA ASP A 46 -25.79 8.98 6.76
C ASP A 46 -25.48 8.02 7.92
N LYS A 47 -25.75 6.72 7.71
CA LYS A 47 -25.24 5.68 8.59
C LYS A 47 -23.74 5.58 8.35
N ALA A 48 -23.00 6.47 8.99
CA ALA A 48 -21.54 6.57 8.96
C ALA A 48 -20.80 5.24 9.25
N GLY A 49 -21.49 4.23 9.80
CA GLY A 49 -20.94 2.89 9.99
C GLY A 49 -21.05 1.94 8.80
N SER A 50 -22.05 2.07 7.91
CA SER A 50 -22.32 1.03 6.90
C SER A 50 -21.45 1.17 5.66
N THR A 51 -21.26 2.39 5.16
CA THR A 51 -20.43 2.65 3.97
C THR A 51 -18.95 2.55 4.28
N MET A 52 -18.53 3.00 5.47
CA MET A 52 -17.15 2.88 5.95
C MET A 52 -16.77 1.42 6.24
N ALA A 53 -17.70 0.62 6.77
CA ALA A 53 -17.50 -0.83 6.93
C ALA A 53 -17.35 -1.53 5.57
N LEU A 54 -18.23 -1.21 4.60
CA LEU A 54 -18.19 -1.81 3.26
C LEU A 54 -16.90 -1.43 2.50
N ALA A 55 -16.49 -0.17 2.57
CA ALA A 55 -15.22 0.30 2.00
C ALA A 55 -14.00 -0.35 2.66
N SER A 56 -14.06 -0.63 3.96
CA SER A 56 -13.04 -1.38 4.69
C SER A 56 -12.94 -2.83 4.19
N GLU A 57 -14.08 -3.46 3.89
CA GLU A 57 -14.13 -4.87 3.47
C GLU A 57 -13.58 -5.08 2.05
N ILE A 58 -13.92 -4.19 1.11
CA ILE A 58 -13.37 -4.25 -0.25
C ILE A 58 -11.86 -4.02 -0.24
N TRP A 59 -11.37 -3.08 0.58
CA TRP A 59 -9.95 -2.80 0.71
C TRP A 59 -9.18 -4.00 1.26
N ARG A 60 -9.69 -4.65 2.31
CA ARG A 60 -9.09 -5.86 2.88
C ARG A 60 -9.02 -6.99 1.86
N THR A 61 -10.10 -7.22 1.11
CA THR A 61 -10.16 -8.28 0.09
C THR A 61 -9.15 -8.03 -1.03
N PHE A 62 -9.05 -6.78 -1.50
CA PHE A 62 -8.06 -6.38 -2.50
C PHE A 62 -6.62 -6.59 -2.02
N LEU A 63 -6.30 -6.19 -0.78
CA LEU A 63 -4.98 -6.40 -0.19
C LEU A 63 -4.62 -7.88 -0.07
N ILE A 64 -5.56 -8.72 0.34
CA ILE A 64 -5.35 -10.18 0.42
C ILE A 64 -5.04 -10.74 -0.97
N LEU A 65 -5.81 -10.36 -2.00
CA LEU A 65 -5.55 -10.79 -3.38
C LEU A 65 -4.18 -10.33 -3.88
N MET A 66 -3.78 -9.10 -3.56
CA MET A 66 -2.46 -8.58 -3.93
C MET A 66 -1.33 -9.37 -3.27
N ILE A 67 -1.45 -9.70 -1.97
CA ILE A 67 -0.46 -10.52 -1.26
C ILE A 67 -0.35 -11.90 -1.93
N ILE A 68 -1.48 -12.53 -2.26
CA ILE A 68 -1.50 -13.84 -2.95
C ILE A 68 -0.81 -13.73 -4.32
N ALA A 69 -1.09 -12.68 -5.09
CA ALA A 69 -0.46 -12.45 -6.38
C ALA A 69 1.06 -12.27 -6.25
N LEU A 70 1.52 -11.51 -5.26
CA LEU A 70 2.95 -11.32 -4.99
C LEU A 70 3.64 -12.62 -4.56
N MET A 71 2.96 -13.47 -3.78
CA MET A 71 3.48 -14.80 -3.42
C MET A 71 3.58 -15.72 -4.65
N ALA A 72 2.58 -15.67 -5.53
CA ALA A 72 2.58 -16.45 -6.77
C ALA A 72 3.73 -16.02 -7.68
N GLU A 73 3.92 -14.72 -7.88
CA GLU A 73 5.05 -14.17 -8.63
C GLU A 73 6.41 -14.57 -8.01
N ALA A 74 6.54 -14.53 -6.69
CA ALA A 74 7.78 -14.94 -6.02
C ALA A 74 8.12 -16.43 -6.26
N LEU A 75 7.11 -17.29 -6.37
CA LEU A 75 7.29 -18.71 -6.74
C LEU A 75 7.59 -18.87 -8.23
N LEU A 76 6.99 -18.06 -9.09
CA LEU A 76 7.19 -18.09 -10.54
C LEU A 76 8.54 -17.52 -10.98
N CYS A 77 9.10 -16.57 -10.22
CA CYS A 77 10.41 -15.97 -10.47
C CYS A 77 11.59 -16.88 -10.15
N VAL A 78 11.39 -18.13 -9.71
CA VAL A 78 12.49 -19.07 -9.49
C VAL A 78 13.06 -19.51 -10.84
N PRO A 79 14.31 -19.17 -11.17
CA PRO A 79 14.93 -19.65 -12.41
C PRO A 79 15.05 -21.17 -12.36
N GLU A 80 14.81 -21.86 -13.48
CA GLU A 80 15.07 -23.29 -13.58
C GLU A 80 16.50 -23.57 -13.12
N LYS A 81 16.63 -24.46 -12.13
CA LYS A 81 17.92 -24.84 -11.56
C LYS A 81 18.85 -25.24 -12.70
N ALA A 82 19.90 -24.46 -12.91
CA ALA A 82 20.92 -24.77 -13.91
C ALA A 82 21.33 -26.24 -13.74
N PRO A 83 21.42 -27.01 -14.84
CA PRO A 83 21.93 -28.38 -14.74
C PRO A 83 23.27 -28.29 -14.04
N ALA A 84 23.42 -29.04 -12.95
CA ALA A 84 24.70 -29.20 -12.30
C ALA A 84 25.57 -30.05 -13.22
N THR A 85 26.09 -29.44 -14.29
CA THR A 85 27.21 -30.00 -15.03
C THR A 85 28.39 -29.87 -14.09
N ALA A 86 28.73 -30.99 -13.48
CA ALA A 86 29.99 -31.19 -12.78
C ALA A 86 31.13 -31.01 -13.79
N GLU A 87 31.54 -29.77 -14.02
CA GLU A 87 32.79 -29.44 -14.67
C GLU A 87 33.90 -29.71 -13.64
N GLU A 88 34.31 -30.98 -13.55
CA GLU A 88 35.55 -31.37 -12.89
C GLU A 88 36.72 -30.75 -13.65
N LYS A 89 37.05 -29.50 -13.31
CA LYS A 89 38.29 -28.88 -13.76
C LYS A 89 39.44 -29.57 -13.03
N THR A 90 39.91 -30.68 -13.59
CA THR A 90 41.18 -31.29 -13.21
C THR A 90 42.28 -30.25 -13.38
N ILE A 91 42.65 -29.61 -12.27
CA ILE A 91 43.84 -28.78 -12.17
C ILE A 91 45.02 -29.72 -12.38
N LYS A 92 45.59 -29.74 -13.59
CA LYS A 92 46.87 -30.38 -13.87
C LYS A 92 47.94 -29.61 -13.09
N ARG A 93 48.19 -30.04 -11.84
CA ARG A 93 49.30 -29.53 -11.02
C ARG A 93 50.58 -30.02 -11.66
N GLU A 94 51.30 -29.13 -12.32
CA GLU A 94 52.69 -29.38 -12.70
C GLU A 94 53.50 -29.66 -11.42
N PRO A 95 54.35 -30.70 -11.39
CA PRO A 95 55.10 -31.04 -10.19
C PRO A 95 56.03 -29.88 -9.78
N PRO A 96 56.26 -29.67 -8.48
CA PRO A 96 57.14 -28.60 -7.99
C PRO A 96 58.50 -28.68 -8.66
N ARG A 97 58.94 -27.55 -9.25
CA ARG A 97 60.28 -27.40 -9.83
C ARG A 97 61.29 -27.65 -8.71
N GLU A 98 62.06 -28.73 -8.82
CA GLU A 98 63.05 -29.15 -7.82
C GLU A 98 64.05 -28.01 -7.60
N ILE A 99 63.99 -27.38 -6.43
CA ILE A 99 64.93 -26.34 -6.02
C ILE A 99 66.18 -27.07 -5.56
N THR A 100 67.17 -27.21 -6.44
CA THR A 100 68.46 -27.77 -6.04
C THR A 100 69.08 -26.87 -4.95
N PRO A 101 69.43 -27.41 -3.77
CA PRO A 101 70.08 -26.61 -2.76
C PRO A 101 71.55 -26.37 -3.15
N PHE A 102 71.96 -25.12 -2.94
CA PHE A 102 73.28 -24.51 -3.05
C PHE A 102 74.53 -25.41 -3.03
N PRO A 103 75.63 -24.98 -3.69
CA PRO A 103 76.84 -25.78 -3.85
C PRO A 103 77.50 -26.08 -2.50
N LYS A 104 77.70 -27.37 -2.19
CA LYS A 104 78.60 -27.81 -1.12
C LYS A 104 80.04 -27.38 -1.48
N LYS A 105 80.51 -26.30 -0.87
CA LYS A 105 81.94 -26.11 -0.62
C LYS A 105 82.18 -26.25 0.88
N VAL A 106 83.08 -27.16 1.26
CA VAL A 106 84.39 -26.83 1.84
C VAL A 106 85.00 -28.06 2.54
N SER A 107 86.23 -28.36 2.14
CA SER A 107 87.35 -28.97 2.88
C SER A 107 87.27 -30.43 3.35
N MET A 108 88.26 -31.22 2.92
CA MET A 108 89.18 -31.85 3.86
C MET A 108 90.57 -32.03 3.23
N MET A 109 91.55 -31.29 3.77
CA MET A 109 92.93 -31.74 3.89
C MET A 109 92.95 -33.05 4.67
N LYS A 110 93.72 -34.04 4.22
CA LYS A 110 94.28 -35.04 5.12
C LYS A 110 95.71 -35.38 4.71
N THR A 111 96.50 -35.42 5.76
CA THR A 111 97.90 -35.77 6.02
C THR A 111 98.59 -36.71 5.05
#